data_AF-A0A933I0C7-F1
#
_entry.id   AF-A0A933I0C7-F1
#
_cell.length_a   1.000
_cell.length_b   1.000
_cell.length_c   1.000
_cell.angle_alpha   90.00
_cell.angle_beta   90.00
_cell.angle_gamma   90.00
#
_symmetry.space_group_name_H-M   'P 1'
#
loop_
_entity.id
_entity.type
_entity.pdbx_description
1 polymer ?
#
loop_
_entity_poly.entity_id
_entity_poly.type
_entity_poly.pdbx_seq_one_letter_code
_entity_poly.pdbx_strand_id
1 'polypeptide(L)'
;MYVTRVLVSIFEFVLTVIMSVLILYVNYVSMRHMHKDYNEAEELKKQNVAIAVLLAALLFATALMVQKGIGPVISLVRIYFLTPQDADFSLGKMVLFAVSQLVLVFVIALFTVSFSLRFYGKLTRDIDEGAELKKGNIAVGIVLASVVLVVAMYVSEGIGSLTRALVPQPSIGRVQIMR
;
A
#
# COMPACT_ATOMS: atom_id res chain seq x y z
N MET A 1 -21.38 21.60 -12.02
CA MET A 1 -21.16 20.58 -10.97
C MET A 1 -21.18 19.14 -11.48
N TYR A 2 -22.02 18.76 -12.45
CA TYR A 2 -21.99 17.39 -13.00
C TYR A 2 -20.67 17.07 -13.74
N VAL A 3 -20.26 17.94 -14.68
CA VAL A 3 -19.03 17.76 -15.47
C VAL A 3 -17.78 17.64 -14.58
N THR A 4 -17.67 18.47 -13.55
CA THR A 4 -16.52 18.41 -12.62
C THR A 4 -16.50 17.12 -11.80
N ARG A 5 -17.66 16.58 -11.39
CA ARG A 5 -17.74 15.26 -10.74
C ARG A 5 -17.28 14.16 -11.67
N VAL A 6 -17.72 14.17 -12.93
CA VAL A 6 -17.28 13.19 -13.94
C VAL A 6 -15.77 13.28 -14.16
N LEU A 7 -15.20 14.47 -14.27
CA LEU A 7 -13.75 14.66 -14.42
C LEU A 7 -12.96 14.12 -13.22
N VAL A 8 -13.42 14.36 -11.98
CA VAL A 8 -12.78 13.82 -10.77
C VAL A 8 -12.85 12.29 -10.74
N SER A 9 -13.97 11.69 -11.15
CA SER A 9 -14.11 10.23 -11.23
C SER A 9 -13.21 9.61 -12.31
N ILE A 10 -13.07 10.26 -13.47
CA ILE A 10 -12.13 9.82 -14.51
C ILE A 10 -10.69 9.92 -13.99
N PHE A 11 -10.35 11.03 -13.32
CA PHE A 11 -9.04 11.19 -12.68
C PHE A 11 -8.77 10.09 -11.64
N GLU A 12 -9.74 9.79 -10.78
CA GLU A 12 -9.66 8.72 -9.79
C GLU A 12 -9.39 7.37 -10.46
N PHE A 13 -10.14 7.05 -11.53
CA PHE A 13 -9.92 5.83 -12.29
C PHE A 13 -8.51 5.77 -12.89
N VAL A 14 -8.06 6.83 -13.57
CA VAL A 14 -6.71 6.89 -14.16
C VAL A 14 -5.64 6.76 -13.07
N LEU A 15 -5.82 7.43 -11.93
CA LEU A 15 -4.92 7.32 -10.79
C LEU A 15 -4.84 5.87 -10.29
N THR A 16 -5.96 5.17 -10.14
CA THR A 16 -5.95 3.76 -9.68
C THR A 16 -5.23 2.83 -10.66
N VAL A 17 -5.36 3.05 -11.98
CA VAL A 17 -4.65 2.29 -13.01
C VAL A 17 -3.14 2.56 -12.95
N ILE A 18 -2.73 3.82 -12.82
CA ILE A 18 -1.31 4.17 -12.69
C ILE A 18 -0.74 3.55 -11.41
N MET A 19 -1.49 3.66 -10.31
CA MET A 19 -1.09 3.11 -9.02
C MET A 19 -0.96 1.59 -9.04
N SER A 20 -1.84 0.86 -9.72
CA SER A 20 -1.73 -0.60 -9.81
C SER A 20 -0.44 -1.02 -10.52
N VAL A 21 -0.09 -0.39 -11.64
CA VAL A 21 1.18 -0.65 -12.34
C VAL A 21 2.38 -0.25 -11.48
N LEU A 22 2.29 0.89 -10.79
CA LEU A 22 3.36 1.38 -9.92
C LEU A 22 3.60 0.45 -8.73
N ILE A 23 2.54 -0.09 -8.11
CA ILE A 23 2.64 -1.09 -7.04
C ILE A 23 3.41 -2.31 -7.54
N LEU A 24 3.09 -2.84 -8.72
CA LEU A 24 3.79 -4.00 -9.29
C LEU A 24 5.29 -3.71 -9.48
N TYR A 25 5.63 -2.56 -10.07
CA TYR A 25 7.01 -2.17 -10.30
C TYR A 25 7.79 -1.97 -8.99
N VAL A 26 7.23 -1.20 -8.05
CA VAL A 26 7.88 -0.91 -6.76
C VAL A 26 8.05 -2.18 -5.96
N ASN A 27 7.03 -3.06 -5.92
CA ASN A 27 7.11 -4.33 -5.22
C ASN A 27 8.28 -5.18 -5.76
N TYR A 28 8.41 -5.30 -7.09
CA TYR A 28 9.54 -5.99 -7.72
C TYR A 28 10.91 -5.35 -7.37
N VAL A 29 11.01 -4.02 -7.37
CA VAL A 29 12.26 -3.33 -7.02
C VAL A 29 12.62 -3.50 -5.55
N SER A 30 11.64 -3.39 -4.65
CA SER A 30 11.84 -3.49 -3.21
C SER A 30 12.23 -4.90 -2.78
N MET A 31 11.62 -5.94 -3.35
CA MET A 31 11.95 -7.34 -3.05
C MET A 31 13.44 -7.62 -3.22
N ARG A 32 14.01 -7.25 -4.38
CA ARG A 32 15.45 -7.41 -4.68
C ARG A 32 16.39 -6.75 -3.65
N HIS A 33 15.93 -5.73 -2.93
CA HIS A 33 16.72 -5.06 -1.91
C HIS A 33 16.52 -5.63 -0.50
N MET A 34 15.36 -6.24 -0.23
CA MET A 34 14.95 -6.63 1.11
C MET A 34 15.38 -8.05 1.49
N HIS A 35 15.33 -9.00 0.55
CA HIS A 35 15.75 -10.38 0.79
C HIS A 35 17.14 -10.60 0.20
N LYS A 36 18.17 -10.63 1.06
CA LYS A 36 19.55 -10.91 0.64
C LYS A 36 19.88 -12.41 0.64
N ASP A 37 19.02 -13.24 1.22
CA ASP A 37 19.29 -14.65 1.45
C ASP A 37 19.18 -15.49 0.16
N TYR A 38 18.37 -15.02 -0.81
CA TYR A 38 18.18 -15.66 -2.10
C TYR A 38 17.81 -14.64 -3.19
N ASN A 39 18.14 -14.95 -4.44
CA ASN A 39 17.74 -14.17 -5.61
C ASN A 39 16.39 -14.66 -6.13
N GLU A 40 15.35 -13.82 -6.01
CA GLU A 40 13.98 -14.25 -6.29
C GLU A 40 13.75 -14.57 -7.77
N ALA A 41 14.40 -13.82 -8.67
CA ALA A 41 14.29 -14.04 -10.10
C ALA A 41 14.95 -15.37 -10.53
N GLU A 42 16.05 -15.74 -9.88
CA GLU A 42 16.70 -17.04 -10.12
C GLU A 42 15.86 -18.19 -9.57
N GLU A 43 15.32 -18.06 -8.37
CA GLU A 43 14.51 -19.09 -7.75
C GLU A 43 13.18 -19.33 -8.49
N LEU A 44 12.57 -18.27 -9.03
CA LEU A 44 11.42 -18.40 -9.92
C LEU A 44 11.77 -19.16 -11.22
N LYS A 45 12.95 -18.92 -11.81
CA LYS A 45 13.41 -19.69 -12.98
C LYS A 45 13.63 -21.17 -12.65
N LYS A 46 14.02 -21.49 -11.42
CA LYS A 46 14.15 -22.88 -10.92
C LYS A 46 12.80 -23.52 -10.55
N GLN A 47 11.68 -22.85 -10.80
CA GLN A 47 10.34 -23.31 -10.42
C GLN A 47 10.17 -23.54 -8.91
N ASN A 48 10.84 -22.73 -8.09
CA ASN A 48 10.68 -22.79 -6.64
C ASN A 48 9.30 -22.26 -6.22
N VAL A 49 8.36 -23.19 -6.04
CA VAL A 49 6.96 -22.88 -5.68
C VAL A 49 6.86 -22.21 -4.31
N ALA A 50 7.73 -22.55 -3.36
CA ALA A 50 7.71 -21.95 -2.02
C ALA A 50 7.93 -20.43 -2.08
N ILE A 51 8.96 -20.03 -2.84
CA ILE A 51 9.27 -18.61 -3.06
C ILE A 51 8.17 -17.96 -3.90
N ALA A 52 7.65 -18.63 -4.93
CA ALA A 52 6.56 -18.08 -5.75
C ALA A 52 5.30 -17.76 -4.92
N VAL A 53 4.91 -18.65 -3.99
CA VAL A 53 3.78 -18.45 -3.08
C VAL A 53 4.01 -17.26 -2.15
N LEU A 54 5.20 -17.17 -1.55
CA LEU A 54 5.55 -16.04 -0.70
C LEU A 54 5.50 -14.72 -1.50
N LEU A 55 6.10 -14.67 -2.68
CA LEU A 55 6.11 -13.47 -3.53
C LEU A 55 4.71 -13.02 -3.94
N ALA A 56 3.84 -13.96 -4.29
CA ALA A 56 2.44 -13.65 -4.61
C ALA A 56 1.72 -13.02 -3.41
N ALA A 57 1.91 -13.57 -2.21
CA ALA A 57 1.35 -13.03 -0.99
C ALA A 57 1.90 -11.65 -0.62
N LEU A 58 3.21 -11.43 -0.82
CA LEU A 58 3.86 -10.13 -0.61
C LEU A 58 3.30 -9.06 -1.55
N LEU A 59 3.13 -9.40 -2.83
CA LEU A 59 2.51 -8.52 -3.82
C LEU A 59 1.09 -8.15 -3.37
N PHE A 60 0.28 -9.14 -3.01
CA PHE A 60 -1.09 -8.92 -2.57
C PHE A 60 -1.16 -8.08 -1.29
N ALA A 61 -0.33 -8.38 -0.30
CA ALA A 61 -0.21 -7.64 0.95
C ALA A 61 0.11 -6.15 0.71
N THR A 62 1.10 -5.86 -0.14
CA THR A 62 1.43 -4.46 -0.45
C THR A 62 0.29 -3.76 -1.20
N ALA A 63 -0.38 -4.45 -2.11
CA ALA A 63 -1.53 -3.90 -2.83
C ALA A 63 -2.68 -3.55 -1.86
N LEU A 64 -3.01 -4.44 -0.91
CA LEU A 64 -4.02 -4.19 0.11
C LEU A 64 -3.72 -2.94 0.94
N MET A 65 -2.47 -2.79 1.37
CA MET A 65 -2.04 -1.64 2.17
C MET A 65 -2.08 -0.34 1.34
N VAL A 66 -1.52 -0.37 0.12
CA VAL A 66 -1.43 0.83 -0.73
C VAL A 66 -2.81 1.30 -1.19
N GLN A 67 -3.76 0.38 -1.41
CA GLN A 67 -5.14 0.72 -1.75
C GLN A 67 -5.77 1.67 -0.73
N LYS A 68 -5.44 1.55 0.56
CA LYS A 68 -5.96 2.44 1.62
C LYS A 68 -5.41 3.86 1.52
N GLY A 69 -4.27 4.05 0.87
CA GLY A 69 -3.67 5.36 0.62
C GLY A 69 -4.33 6.17 -0.50
N ILE A 70 -5.07 5.52 -1.40
CA ILE A 70 -5.66 6.17 -2.58
C ILE A 70 -6.84 7.08 -2.18
N GLY A 71 -7.69 6.62 -1.25
CA GLY A 71 -8.86 7.38 -0.79
C GLY A 71 -8.56 8.82 -0.32
N PRO A 72 -7.58 9.01 0.57
CA PRO A 72 -7.12 10.34 1.00
C PRO A 72 -6.66 11.25 -0.16
N VAL A 73 -5.99 10.69 -1.18
CA VAL A 73 -5.56 11.46 -2.37
C VAL A 73 -6.78 11.92 -3.19
N ILE A 74 -7.74 11.02 -3.41
CA ILE A 74 -9.00 11.37 -4.07
C ILE A 74 -9.74 12.46 -3.26
N SER A 75 -9.71 12.39 -1.93
CA SER A 75 -10.32 13.40 -1.06
C SER A 75 -9.68 14.78 -1.24
N LEU A 76 -8.35 14.86 -1.33
CA LEU A 76 -7.64 16.13 -1.59
C LEU A 76 -8.04 16.74 -2.94
N VAL A 77 -8.09 15.92 -4.00
CA VAL A 77 -8.52 16.36 -5.33
C VAL A 77 -9.97 16.81 -5.30
N ARG A 78 -10.84 16.08 -4.60
CA ARG A 78 -12.25 16.43 -4.44
C ARG A 78 -12.44 17.77 -3.75
N ILE A 79 -11.75 18.01 -2.64
CA ILE A 79 -11.83 19.28 -1.89
C ILE A 79 -11.43 20.44 -2.80
N TYR A 80 -10.31 20.30 -3.51
CA TYR A 80 -9.80 21.35 -4.39
C TYR A 80 -10.75 21.69 -5.56
N PHE A 81 -11.30 20.69 -6.24
CA PHE A 81 -12.12 20.91 -7.45
C PHE A 81 -13.63 21.05 -7.20
N LEU A 82 -14.17 20.41 -6.15
CA LEU A 82 -15.62 20.40 -5.87
C LEU A 82 -16.00 21.31 -4.71
N THR A 83 -15.06 21.65 -3.82
CA THR A 83 -15.32 22.53 -2.67
C THR A 83 -14.30 23.67 -2.57
N PRO A 84 -14.25 24.59 -3.56
CA PRO A 84 -13.21 25.62 -3.63
C PRO A 84 -13.22 26.61 -2.45
N GLN A 85 -14.35 26.76 -1.76
CA GLN A 85 -14.48 27.65 -0.60
C GLN A 85 -13.79 27.09 0.66
N ASP A 86 -13.57 25.79 0.75
CA ASP A 86 -12.80 25.12 1.82
C ASP A 86 -11.33 24.89 1.42
N ALA A 87 -10.97 25.15 0.17
CA ALA A 87 -9.64 24.88 -0.38
C ALA A 87 -8.69 26.07 -0.14
N ASP A 88 -8.23 26.22 1.11
CA ASP A 88 -7.29 27.28 1.51
C ASP A 88 -5.84 27.05 1.01
N PHE A 89 -5.64 26.09 0.10
CA PHE A 89 -4.35 25.63 -0.38
C PHE A 89 -4.25 25.70 -1.91
N SER A 90 -3.09 26.17 -2.41
CA SER A 90 -2.81 26.23 -3.84
C SER A 90 -2.68 24.84 -4.48
N LEU A 91 -2.81 24.77 -5.81
CA LEU A 91 -2.64 23.54 -6.59
C LEU A 91 -1.31 22.82 -6.25
N GLY A 92 -0.22 23.57 -6.13
CA GLY A 92 1.09 23.03 -5.77
C GLY A 92 1.11 22.35 -4.40
N LYS A 93 0.44 22.93 -3.39
CA LYS A 93 0.29 22.32 -2.07
C LYS A 93 -0.56 21.05 -2.12
N MET A 94 -1.65 21.04 -2.90
CA MET A 94 -2.48 19.84 -3.09
C MET A 94 -1.66 18.68 -3.67
N VAL A 95 -0.90 18.93 -4.75
CA VAL A 95 -0.04 17.92 -5.37
C VAL A 95 1.01 17.42 -4.38
N LEU A 96 1.64 18.33 -3.63
CA LEU A 96 2.64 17.96 -2.61
C LEU A 96 2.03 17.04 -1.53
N PHE A 97 0.84 17.36 -1.01
CA PHE A 97 0.14 16.51 -0.05
C PHE A 97 -0.25 15.16 -0.65
N ALA A 98 -0.76 15.14 -1.88
CA ALA A 98 -1.11 13.89 -2.57
C ALA A 98 0.10 12.97 -2.74
N VAL A 99 1.22 13.50 -3.25
CA VAL A 99 2.44 12.73 -3.49
C VAL A 99 3.06 12.27 -2.17
N SER A 100 3.18 13.14 -1.18
CA SER A 100 3.72 12.77 0.13
C SER A 100 2.89 11.67 0.80
N GLN A 101 1.57 11.71 0.67
CA GLN A 101 0.69 10.66 1.18
C GLN A 101 0.94 9.31 0.50
N LEU A 102 1.04 9.29 -0.84
CA LEU A 102 1.33 8.05 -1.57
C LEU A 102 2.68 7.48 -1.16
N VAL A 103 3.71 8.32 -1.11
CA VAL A 103 5.06 7.92 -0.67
C VAL A 103 5.03 7.37 0.76
N LEU A 104 4.36 8.05 1.69
CA LEU A 104 4.21 7.61 3.07
C LEU A 104 3.58 6.22 3.15
N VAL A 105 2.48 6.00 2.43
CA VAL A 105 1.77 4.72 2.40
C VAL A 105 2.66 3.61 1.85
N PHE A 106 3.40 3.87 0.76
CA PHE A 106 4.36 2.92 0.22
C PHE A 106 5.46 2.57 1.23
N VAL A 107 6.05 3.57 1.87
CA VAL A 107 7.12 3.36 2.86
C VAL A 107 6.59 2.51 4.03
N ILE A 108 5.41 2.82 4.56
CA ILE A 108 4.80 2.04 5.64
C ILE A 108 4.53 0.61 5.18
N ALA A 109 4.01 0.42 3.96
CA ALA A 109 3.68 -0.90 3.45
C ALA A 109 4.92 -1.80 3.31
N LEU A 110 5.98 -1.27 2.69
CA LEU A 110 7.25 -1.97 2.53
C LEU A 110 7.90 -2.26 3.89
N PHE A 111 7.92 -1.27 4.78
CA PHE A 111 8.45 -1.44 6.13
C PHE A 111 7.70 -2.53 6.90
N THR A 112 6.38 -2.58 6.78
CA THR A 112 5.55 -3.56 7.48
C THR A 112 5.82 -4.98 7.01
N VAL A 113 5.84 -5.21 5.69
CA VAL A 113 6.20 -6.51 5.10
C VAL A 113 7.61 -6.91 5.57
N SER A 114 8.55 -5.99 5.36
CA SER A 114 9.85 -5.83 6.03
C SER A 114 10.01 -6.52 7.37
N PHE A 115 9.29 -5.90 8.29
CA PHE A 115 9.34 -6.12 9.70
C PHE A 115 8.61 -7.41 10.06
N SER A 116 7.49 -7.73 9.42
CA SER A 116 6.67 -8.90 9.74
C SER A 116 7.42 -10.22 9.60
N LEU A 117 8.15 -10.43 8.50
CA LEU A 117 8.93 -11.65 8.25
C LEU A 117 10.09 -11.79 9.25
N ARG A 118 10.82 -10.70 9.49
CA ARG A 118 11.92 -10.69 10.46
C ARG A 118 11.45 -10.88 11.89
N PHE A 119 10.29 -10.31 12.23
CA PHE A 119 9.70 -10.44 13.55
C PHE A 119 9.18 -11.87 13.78
N TYR A 120 8.57 -12.47 12.76
CA TYR A 120 8.15 -13.87 12.79
C TYR A 120 9.34 -14.80 13.02
N GLY A 121 10.39 -14.73 12.19
CA GLY A 121 11.58 -15.60 12.37
C GLY A 121 12.32 -15.39 13.70
N LYS A 122 12.28 -14.18 14.27
CA LYS A 122 12.79 -13.94 15.64
C LYS A 122 11.96 -14.63 16.73
N LEU A 123 10.68 -14.87 16.49
CA LEU A 123 9.77 -15.53 17.42
C LEU A 123 9.83 -17.06 17.27
N THR A 124 10.01 -17.56 16.04
CA THR A 124 9.97 -18.98 15.66
C THR A 124 11.35 -19.61 15.43
N ARG A 125 12.36 -19.19 16.21
CA ARG A 125 13.81 -19.49 16.10
C ARG A 125 14.26 -20.95 15.88
N ASP A 126 13.35 -21.89 15.72
CA ASP A 126 13.58 -23.31 15.50
C ASP A 126 14.00 -23.64 14.06
N ILE A 127 13.65 -22.80 13.07
CA ILE A 127 13.94 -23.03 11.65
C ILE A 127 14.56 -21.80 10.98
N ASP A 128 15.50 -22.02 10.05
CA ASP A 128 16.00 -20.98 9.15
C ASP A 128 15.06 -20.88 7.95
N GLU A 129 14.10 -19.98 8.00
CA GLU A 129 13.06 -19.91 6.97
C GLU A 129 13.61 -19.52 5.60
N GLY A 130 14.66 -18.69 5.55
CA GLY A 130 15.31 -18.30 4.30
C GLY A 130 16.00 -19.48 3.62
N ALA A 131 16.72 -20.30 4.39
CA ALA A 131 17.33 -21.51 3.88
C ALA A 131 16.29 -22.54 3.42
N GLU A 132 15.19 -22.71 4.16
CA GLU A 132 14.10 -23.63 3.80
C GLU A 132 13.36 -23.19 2.53
N LEU A 133 13.10 -21.89 2.37
CA LEU A 133 12.55 -21.34 1.13
C LEU A 133 13.45 -21.66 -0.07
N LYS A 134 14.77 -21.47 0.07
CA LYS A 134 15.74 -21.76 -1.01
C LYS A 134 15.82 -23.24 -1.36
N LYS A 135 15.54 -24.14 -0.41
CA LYS A 135 15.40 -25.59 -0.68
C LYS A 135 14.07 -25.95 -1.36
N GLY A 136 13.16 -24.99 -1.53
CA GLY A 136 11.85 -25.22 -2.13
C GLY A 136 10.80 -25.75 -1.15
N ASN A 137 10.97 -25.52 0.16
CA ASN A 137 10.02 -25.97 1.16
C ASN A 137 8.71 -25.17 1.09
N ILE A 138 7.72 -25.71 0.38
CA ILE A 138 6.43 -25.07 0.13
C ILE A 138 5.66 -24.82 1.44
N ALA A 139 5.79 -25.69 2.43
CA ALA A 139 5.12 -25.51 3.72
C ALA A 139 5.55 -24.21 4.40
N VAL A 140 6.86 -23.93 4.43
CA VAL A 140 7.41 -22.67 4.94
C VAL A 140 6.92 -21.48 4.11
N GLY A 141 6.90 -21.61 2.78
CA GLY A 141 6.36 -20.58 1.89
C GLY A 141 4.91 -20.21 2.19
N ILE A 142 4.04 -21.20 2.40
CA ILE A 142 2.62 -20.98 2.74
C ILE A 142 2.47 -20.32 4.11
N VAL A 143 3.24 -20.75 5.11
CA VAL A 143 3.19 -20.16 6.45
C VAL A 143 3.61 -18.69 6.42
N LEU A 144 4.75 -18.38 5.81
CA LEU A 144 5.23 -17.00 5.69
C LEU A 144 4.29 -16.13 4.85
N ALA A 145 3.74 -16.67 3.76
CA ALA A 145 2.72 -15.99 2.97
C ALA A 145 1.51 -15.61 3.84
N SER A 146 1.03 -16.55 4.65
CA SER A 146 -0.12 -16.35 5.55
C SER A 146 0.18 -15.28 6.60
N VAL A 147 1.37 -15.30 7.20
CA VAL A 147 1.82 -14.29 8.18
C VAL A 147 1.76 -12.89 7.57
N VAL A 148 2.33 -12.70 6.38
CA VAL A 148 2.35 -11.38 5.73
C VAL A 148 0.94 -10.91 5.39
N LEU A 149 0.08 -11.79 4.87
CA LEU A 149 -1.30 -11.45 4.56
C LEU A 149 -2.08 -11.02 5.80
N VAL A 150 -1.96 -11.77 6.90
CA VAL A 150 -2.61 -11.43 8.17
C VAL A 150 -2.14 -10.06 8.66
N VAL A 151 -0.82 -9.84 8.71
CA VAL A 151 -0.27 -8.53 9.11
C VAL A 151 -0.77 -7.42 8.19
N ALA A 152 -0.86 -7.68 6.89
CA ALA A 152 -1.34 -6.71 5.92
C ALA A 152 -2.78 -6.30 6.16
N MET A 153 -3.66 -7.24 6.47
CA MET A 153 -5.06 -6.94 6.75
C MET A 153 -5.19 -5.99 7.95
N TYR A 154 -4.50 -6.27 9.07
CA TYR A 154 -4.56 -5.43 10.26
C TYR A 154 -3.90 -4.06 10.05
N VAL A 155 -2.70 -4.03 9.46
CA VAL A 155 -1.97 -2.76 9.27
C VAL A 155 -2.64 -1.87 8.23
N SER A 156 -3.33 -2.44 7.23
CA SER A 156 -4.09 -1.67 6.25
C SER A 156 -5.14 -0.75 6.90
N GLU A 157 -5.81 -1.21 7.96
CA GLU A 157 -6.76 -0.38 8.70
C GLU A 157 -6.06 0.78 9.44
N GLY A 158 -4.89 0.49 10.03
CA GLY A 158 -4.03 1.49 10.66
C GLY A 158 -3.57 2.56 9.66
N ILE A 159 -3.09 2.14 8.48
CA ILE A 159 -2.71 3.05 7.38
C ILE A 159 -3.89 3.92 6.98
N GLY A 160 -5.08 3.34 6.80
CA GLY A 160 -6.28 4.10 6.45
C GLY A 160 -6.62 5.18 7.49
N SER A 161 -6.46 4.87 8.78
CA SER A 161 -6.75 5.82 9.86
C SER A 161 -5.72 6.95 9.93
N LEU A 162 -4.43 6.61 9.85
CA LEU A 162 -3.34 7.58 9.85
C LEU A 162 -3.44 8.54 8.65
N THR A 163 -3.66 7.99 7.47
CA THR A 163 -3.72 8.78 6.23
C THR A 163 -4.91 9.74 6.21
N ARG A 164 -6.09 9.33 6.72
CA ARG A 164 -7.24 10.24 6.87
C ARG A 164 -6.99 11.37 7.87
N ALA A 165 -6.25 11.11 8.96
CA ALA A 165 -5.91 12.14 9.94
C ALA A 165 -4.98 13.22 9.38
N LEU A 166 -4.18 12.88 8.37
CA LEU A 166 -3.25 13.81 7.71
C LEU A 166 -3.89 14.64 6.59
N VAL A 167 -5.11 14.32 6.17
CA VAL A 167 -5.83 15.08 5.14
C VAL A 167 -6.77 16.08 5.80
N PRO A 168 -6.75 17.36 5.38
CA PRO A 168 -7.73 18.34 5.82
C PRO A 168 -9.15 17.81 5.59
N GLN A 169 -9.94 17.72 6.65
CA GLN A 169 -11.33 17.31 6.51
C GLN A 169 -12.15 18.50 6.01
N PRO A 170 -13.03 18.31 5.01
CA PRO A 170 -13.95 19.35 4.61
C PRO A 170 -14.81 19.72 5.81
N SER A 171 -15.01 21.02 6.04
CA SER A 171 -15.86 21.49 7.12
C SER A 171 -17.27 20.96 6.86
N ILE A 172 -17.72 19.95 7.64
CA ILE A 172 -19.11 19.52 7.54
C ILE A 172 -19.91 20.75 7.92
N GLY A 173 -20.66 21.25 6.93
CA GLY A 173 -21.21 22.60 6.95
C GLY A 173 -21.83 22.92 8.29
N ARG A 174 -21.70 24.19 8.69
CA ARG A 174 -22.72 24.86 9.49
C ARG A 174 -24.04 24.57 8.79
N VAL A 175 -24.73 23.51 9.22
CA VAL A 175 -26.17 23.41 9.08
C VAL A 175 -26.65 24.59 9.90
N GLN A 176 -26.73 25.75 9.26
CA GLN A 176 -27.58 26.82 9.69
C GLN A 176 -28.95 26.19 9.68
N ILE A 177 -29.31 25.67 10.86
CA ILE A 177 -30.69 25.50 11.27
C ILE A 177 -31.23 26.93 11.36
N MET A 178 -31.44 27.59 10.21
CA MET A 178 -32.33 28.73 10.16
C MET A 178 -33.72 28.11 10.22
N ARG A 179 -34.38 28.41 11.34
CA ARG A 179 -35.81 28.21 11.54
C ARG A 179 -36.63 28.73 10.37
#